data_AF-V4HVU1-F1
#
_entry.id   AF-V4HVU1-F1
#
_cell.length_a   1.000
_cell.length_b   1.000
_cell.length_c   1.000
_cell.angle_alpha   90.00
_cell.angle_beta   90.00
_cell.angle_gamma   90.00
#
_symmetry.space_group_name_H-M   'P 1'
#
loop_
_entity.id
_entity.type
_entity.pdbx_description
1 polymer ?
#
loop_
_entity_poly.entity_id
_entity_poly.type
_entity_poly.pdbx_seq_one_letter_code
_entity_poly.pdbx_strand_id
1 'polypeptide(L)'
;MSERIVNTIEDLYQMLDAAIQLEHATIPPYLTALYSIYPETNIEAAATIRAVLVEEMLHMTLSANVLNALGRHPNLLSDGFVPAFPTYLPDGERDFQVSISCFSADTLETFLKIERPGMLQQNTQSGGPKGCVTRADHSKFNLDAIKPLKSSTYSFYSIGDFYDAIIEGIKFLEAQANECGETIFIGDPKFQVSNKYYYSGGGSVVEVTDKASAIRALELVIEQGEGLSKEIFDSEGEISHYYRFEQLKFGRYYQLGDEPGKPTGPKFDVDYDKVYPIKSNPKLADLPDNSALLKAAQDFNQNYRKFLVTINAAFSGQQNLLLGAVCGMFKLKEYASQLIRNPIPTNPQLHAGPTFEIEEGRVGSTSRSQTVTQGNHERKEAVQ
;
A
#
# COMPACT_ATOMS: atom_id res chain seq x y z
N MET A 1 4.36 32.77 -1.91
CA MET A 1 4.16 31.53 -2.67
C MET A 1 4.05 30.43 -1.64
N SER A 2 3.02 29.58 -1.69
CA SER A 2 2.97 28.42 -0.77
C SER A 2 4.20 27.55 -1.03
N GLU A 3 4.80 27.00 0.03
CA GLU A 3 5.86 26.00 -0.11
C GLU A 3 5.21 24.71 -0.64
N ARG A 4 5.26 24.52 -1.97
CA ARG A 4 4.83 23.26 -2.60
C ARG A 4 5.87 22.17 -2.34
N ILE A 5 5.37 20.95 -2.17
CA ILE A 5 6.20 19.78 -1.88
C ILE A 5 6.86 19.27 -3.15
N VAL A 6 6.08 19.09 -4.23
CA VAL A 6 6.57 18.70 -5.56
C VAL A 6 7.00 19.94 -6.34
N ASN A 7 8.29 20.03 -6.66
CA ASN A 7 8.86 21.14 -7.42
C ASN A 7 9.50 20.71 -8.75
N THR A 8 9.90 19.44 -8.87
CA THR A 8 10.53 18.86 -10.06
C THR A 8 9.80 17.60 -10.51
N ILE A 9 10.05 17.14 -11.75
CA ILE A 9 9.50 15.87 -12.24
C ILE A 9 10.00 14.67 -11.42
N GLU A 10 11.23 14.76 -10.91
CA GLU A 10 11.81 13.71 -10.05
C GLU A 10 11.09 13.64 -8.70
N ASP A 11 10.73 14.79 -8.12
CA ASP A 11 9.88 14.84 -6.93
C ASP A 11 8.54 14.10 -7.21
N LEU A 12 7.91 14.40 -8.35
CA LEU A 12 6.63 13.77 -8.71
C LEU A 12 6.76 12.25 -8.85
N TYR A 13 7.85 11.75 -9.46
CA TYR A 13 8.10 10.32 -9.55
C TYR A 13 8.26 9.68 -8.17
N GLN A 14 9.02 10.29 -7.27
CA GLN A 14 9.25 9.76 -5.94
C GLN A 14 7.96 9.72 -5.11
N MET A 15 7.08 10.73 -5.22
CA MET A 15 5.78 10.69 -4.57
C MET A 15 4.86 9.61 -5.15
N LEU A 16 4.86 9.40 -6.47
CA LEU A 16 4.03 8.35 -7.07
C LEU A 16 4.54 6.95 -6.74
N ASP A 17 5.86 6.74 -6.69
CA ASP A 17 6.45 5.49 -6.21
C ASP A 17 6.04 5.22 -4.75
N ALA A 18 6.04 6.26 -3.90
CA ALA A 18 5.57 6.17 -2.52
C ALA A 18 4.06 5.93 -2.41
N ALA A 19 3.26 6.54 -3.29
CA ALA A 19 1.81 6.30 -3.38
C ALA A 19 1.51 4.82 -3.65
N ILE A 20 2.17 4.24 -4.65
CA ILE A 20 2.02 2.80 -4.97
C ILE A 20 2.41 1.93 -3.78
N GLN A 21 3.47 2.31 -3.05
CA GLN A 21 3.88 1.61 -1.84
C GLN A 21 2.88 1.77 -0.69
N LEU A 22 2.28 2.96 -0.53
CA LEU A 22 1.27 3.29 0.47
C LEU A 22 0.05 2.37 0.32
N GLU A 23 -0.54 2.33 -0.87
CA GLU A 23 -1.68 1.47 -1.19
C GLU A 23 -1.36 -0.01 -0.99
N HIS A 24 -0.12 -0.43 -1.28
CA HIS A 24 0.29 -1.78 -0.99
C HIS A 24 0.44 -2.05 0.53
N ALA A 25 0.89 -1.07 1.31
CA ALA A 25 1.15 -1.25 2.75
C ALA A 25 -0.13 -1.44 3.58
N THR A 26 -1.30 -0.99 3.09
CA THR A 26 -2.61 -1.19 3.72
C THR A 26 -3.17 -2.60 3.48
N ILE A 27 -2.79 -3.26 2.38
CA ILE A 27 -3.31 -4.58 1.98
C ILE A 27 -2.96 -5.69 2.99
N PRO A 28 -1.69 -5.92 3.41
CA PRO A 28 -1.37 -6.99 4.36
C PRO A 28 -2.12 -6.92 5.70
N PRO A 29 -2.27 -5.73 6.35
CA PRO A 29 -3.13 -5.55 7.52
C PRO A 29 -4.60 -5.93 7.27
N TYR A 30 -5.22 -5.38 6.21
CA TYR A 30 -6.63 -5.64 5.87
C TYR A 30 -6.86 -7.13 5.55
N LEU A 31 -5.96 -7.73 4.78
CA LEU A 31 -6.01 -9.13 4.40
C LEU A 31 -5.92 -10.06 5.62
N THR A 32 -5.03 -9.75 6.56
CA THR A 32 -4.82 -10.58 7.74
C THR A 32 -6.01 -10.49 8.70
N ALA A 33 -6.53 -9.29 8.93
CA ALA A 33 -7.74 -9.11 9.74
C ALA A 33 -8.95 -9.81 9.10
N LEU A 34 -9.14 -9.68 7.79
CA LEU A 34 -10.22 -10.34 7.06
C LEU A 34 -10.18 -11.87 7.25
N TYR A 35 -9.01 -12.48 7.06
CA TYR A 35 -8.88 -13.94 7.13
C TYR A 35 -8.75 -14.48 8.56
N SER A 36 -8.57 -13.62 9.56
CA SER A 36 -8.68 -14.04 10.96
C SER A 36 -10.12 -14.29 11.38
N ILE A 37 -11.11 -13.66 10.74
CA ILE A 37 -12.53 -13.83 11.07
C ILE A 37 -12.97 -15.28 10.81
N TYR A 38 -13.70 -15.87 11.75
CA TYR A 38 -14.26 -17.22 11.56
C TYR A 38 -15.25 -17.24 10.39
N PRO A 39 -15.26 -18.29 9.56
CA PRO A 39 -16.24 -18.43 8.48
C PRO A 39 -17.67 -18.26 9.00
N GLU A 40 -18.52 -17.58 8.22
CA GLU A 40 -19.94 -17.37 8.52
C GLU A 40 -20.24 -16.52 9.78
N THR A 41 -19.23 -15.82 10.30
CA THR A 41 -19.39 -14.84 11.40
C THR A 41 -18.99 -13.45 10.92
N ASN A 42 -19.40 -12.40 11.65
CA ASN A 42 -19.01 -11.01 11.37
C ASN A 42 -19.17 -10.65 9.89
N ILE A 43 -20.32 -11.01 9.29
CA ILE A 43 -20.55 -10.97 7.84
C ILE A 43 -20.31 -9.56 7.29
N GLU A 44 -20.78 -8.56 8.02
CA GLU A 44 -20.67 -7.14 7.71
C GLU A 44 -19.21 -6.70 7.74
N ALA A 45 -18.45 -7.04 8.78
CA ALA A 45 -17.03 -6.72 8.86
C ALA A 45 -16.23 -7.43 7.75
N ALA A 46 -16.49 -8.72 7.50
CA ALA A 46 -15.81 -9.46 6.44
C ALA A 46 -16.14 -8.93 5.03
N ALA A 47 -17.38 -8.48 4.80
CA ALA A 47 -17.78 -7.85 3.55
C ALA A 47 -17.12 -6.48 3.38
N THR A 48 -17.17 -5.63 4.41
CA THR A 48 -16.55 -4.30 4.41
C THR A 48 -15.05 -4.36 4.17
N ILE A 49 -14.30 -5.16 4.95
CA ILE A 49 -12.84 -5.24 4.81
C ILE A 49 -12.46 -5.81 3.44
N ARG A 50 -13.24 -6.75 2.90
CA ARG A 50 -13.02 -7.28 1.54
C ARG A 50 -13.23 -6.21 0.47
N ALA A 51 -14.27 -5.40 0.59
CA ALA A 51 -14.56 -4.33 -0.38
C ALA A 51 -13.41 -3.32 -0.39
N VAL A 52 -13.01 -2.82 0.79
CA VAL A 52 -11.88 -1.91 0.95
C VAL A 52 -10.60 -2.50 0.37
N LEU A 53 -10.24 -3.75 0.69
CA LEU A 53 -9.04 -4.40 0.14
C LEU A 53 -9.02 -4.43 -1.40
N VAL A 54 -10.17 -4.59 -2.03
CA VAL A 54 -10.29 -4.56 -3.50
C VAL A 54 -10.10 -3.13 -4.02
N GLU A 55 -10.62 -2.13 -3.31
CA GLU A 55 -10.42 -0.71 -3.62
C GLU A 55 -8.95 -0.29 -3.45
N GLU A 56 -8.22 -0.73 -2.42
CA GLU A 56 -6.78 -0.47 -2.28
C GLU A 56 -5.96 -1.01 -3.47
N MET A 57 -6.36 -2.17 -4.03
CA MET A 57 -5.75 -2.70 -5.26
C MET A 57 -6.07 -1.85 -6.49
N LEU A 58 -7.25 -1.22 -6.53
CA LEU A 58 -7.62 -0.25 -7.55
C LEU A 58 -6.75 1.01 -7.41
N HIS A 59 -6.59 1.52 -6.18
CA HIS A 59 -5.79 2.71 -5.89
C HIS A 59 -4.34 2.53 -6.32
N MET A 60 -3.74 1.38 -5.99
CA MET A 60 -2.39 1.04 -6.46
C MET A 60 -2.30 1.01 -8.00
N THR A 61 -3.36 0.52 -8.67
CA THR A 61 -3.45 0.49 -10.15
C THR A 61 -3.57 1.89 -10.75
N LEU A 62 -4.36 2.78 -10.13
CA LEU A 62 -4.54 4.16 -10.57
C LEU A 62 -3.23 4.95 -10.42
N SER A 63 -2.55 4.83 -9.27
CA SER A 63 -1.24 5.45 -9.04
C SER A 63 -0.19 4.93 -10.02
N ALA A 64 -0.19 3.63 -10.34
CA ALA A 64 0.65 3.06 -11.40
C ALA A 64 0.33 3.61 -12.80
N ASN A 65 -0.95 3.80 -13.14
CA ASN A 65 -1.35 4.39 -14.41
C ASN A 65 -0.89 5.84 -14.55
N VAL A 66 -0.96 6.64 -13.46
CA VAL A 66 -0.42 8.00 -13.45
C VAL A 66 1.09 7.98 -13.68
N LEU A 67 1.84 7.12 -12.98
CA LEU A 67 3.29 6.99 -13.18
C LEU A 67 3.64 6.57 -14.63
N ASN A 68 2.92 5.59 -15.18
CA ASN A 68 3.03 5.15 -16.57
C ASN A 68 2.79 6.28 -17.57
N ALA A 69 1.79 7.14 -17.32
CA ALA A 69 1.47 8.26 -18.20
C ALA A 69 2.56 9.34 -18.23
N LEU A 70 3.37 9.43 -17.17
CA LEU A 70 4.53 10.32 -17.09
C LEU A 70 5.80 9.72 -17.71
N GLY A 71 5.74 8.48 -18.22
CA GLY A 71 6.86 7.82 -18.90
C GLY A 71 7.80 7.01 -17.99
N ARG A 72 7.41 6.76 -16.73
CA ARG A 72 8.10 5.80 -15.84
C ARG A 72 7.21 4.60 -15.54
N HIS A 73 7.79 3.52 -15.02
CA HIS A 73 7.06 2.31 -14.69
C HIS A 73 7.21 1.98 -13.21
N PRO A 74 6.17 1.44 -12.56
CA PRO A 74 6.23 1.06 -11.16
C PRO A 74 7.19 -0.11 -10.95
N ASN A 75 7.85 -0.14 -9.78
CA ASN A 75 8.75 -1.22 -9.39
C ASN A 75 8.37 -1.76 -8.00
N LEU A 76 7.49 -2.76 -7.98
CA LEU A 76 7.02 -3.45 -6.76
C LEU A 76 8.06 -4.45 -6.22
N LEU A 77 9.21 -4.58 -6.88
CA LEU A 77 10.28 -5.52 -6.56
C LEU A 77 11.52 -4.82 -5.99
N SER A 78 11.46 -3.51 -5.78
CA SER A 78 12.51 -2.77 -5.11
C SER A 78 12.67 -3.22 -3.66
N ASP A 79 13.91 -3.15 -3.17
CA ASP A 79 14.21 -3.44 -1.77
C ASP A 79 13.41 -2.47 -0.88
N GLY A 80 12.73 -3.03 0.12
CA GLY A 80 11.88 -2.26 1.02
C GLY A 80 10.48 -1.93 0.50
N PHE A 81 10.09 -2.32 -0.73
CA PHE A 81 8.73 -2.11 -1.23
C PHE A 81 7.68 -2.70 -0.27
N VAL A 82 7.86 -3.98 0.12
CA VAL A 82 7.07 -4.59 1.19
C VAL A 82 7.65 -4.14 2.54
N PRO A 83 6.91 -3.35 3.34
CA PRO A 83 7.46 -2.83 4.59
C PRO A 83 7.58 -3.94 5.64
N ALA A 84 8.55 -3.79 6.54
CA ALA A 84 8.68 -4.67 7.70
C ALA A 84 7.65 -4.27 8.77
N PHE A 85 6.59 -5.05 8.93
CA PHE A 85 5.58 -4.80 9.96
C PHE A 85 6.08 -5.13 11.38
N PRO A 86 5.70 -4.35 12.41
CA PRO A 86 4.86 -3.15 12.30
C PRO A 86 5.58 -1.97 11.66
N THR A 87 4.87 -1.16 10.87
CA THR A 87 5.44 -0.06 10.09
C THR A 87 4.69 1.26 10.35
N TYR A 88 5.34 2.38 10.06
CA TYR A 88 4.65 3.64 9.81
C TYR A 88 4.31 3.71 8.31
N LEU A 89 3.20 4.36 7.94
CA LEU A 89 2.82 4.46 6.54
C LEU A 89 3.72 5.44 5.76
N PRO A 90 3.91 5.21 4.45
CA PRO A 90 4.73 6.06 3.59
C PRO A 90 4.02 7.35 3.12
N ASP A 91 3.05 7.86 3.88
CA ASP A 91 2.57 9.24 3.87
C ASP A 91 3.32 10.12 4.91
N GLY A 92 4.23 9.49 5.66
CA GLY A 92 5.06 10.15 6.64
C GLY A 92 4.39 10.26 8.01
N GLU A 93 3.19 9.74 8.17
CA GLU A 93 2.49 9.71 9.45
C GLU A 93 3.25 8.94 10.51
N ARG A 94 3.21 9.44 11.75
CA ARG A 94 3.99 8.88 12.88
C ARG A 94 3.21 8.76 14.19
N ASP A 95 1.92 9.06 14.18
CA ASP A 95 1.07 8.94 15.39
C ASP A 95 0.58 7.52 15.64
N PHE A 96 0.69 6.62 14.66
CA PHE A 96 0.38 5.22 14.86
C PHE A 96 1.25 4.33 14.00
N GLN A 97 1.44 3.09 14.47
CA GLN A 97 2.02 2.02 13.69
C GLN A 97 0.92 1.13 13.15
N VAL A 98 1.10 0.70 11.91
CA VAL A 98 0.30 -0.32 11.26
C VAL A 98 0.93 -1.67 11.54
N SER A 99 0.16 -2.53 12.20
CA SER A 99 0.54 -3.91 12.49
C SER A 99 -0.25 -4.89 11.62
N ILE A 100 0.33 -6.06 11.39
CA ILE A 100 -0.40 -7.22 10.90
C ILE A 100 -0.96 -7.96 12.11
N SER A 101 -2.27 -8.06 12.24
CA SER A 101 -2.94 -8.70 13.39
C SER A 101 -4.35 -9.20 13.02
N CYS A 102 -4.95 -9.99 13.90
CA CYS A 102 -6.34 -10.42 13.73
C CYS A 102 -7.32 -9.24 13.91
N PHE A 103 -8.50 -9.37 13.30
CA PHE A 103 -9.60 -8.43 13.49
C PHE A 103 -9.93 -8.28 14.98
N SER A 104 -9.90 -7.05 15.45
CA SER A 104 -10.09 -6.65 16.85
C SER A 104 -10.51 -5.18 16.88
N ALA A 105 -10.99 -4.70 18.03
CA ALA A 105 -11.29 -3.28 18.19
C ALA A 105 -10.04 -2.40 17.92
N ASP A 106 -8.88 -2.80 18.43
CA ASP A 106 -7.62 -2.05 18.23
C ASP A 106 -7.19 -2.04 16.75
N THR A 107 -7.33 -3.16 16.05
CA THR A 107 -7.04 -3.23 14.61
C THR A 107 -8.02 -2.36 13.80
N LEU A 108 -9.29 -2.32 14.18
CA LEU A 108 -10.27 -1.44 13.55
C LEU A 108 -9.99 0.05 13.82
N GLU A 109 -9.52 0.40 15.03
CA GLU A 109 -9.04 1.77 15.30
C GLU A 109 -7.82 2.13 14.44
N THR A 110 -6.92 1.17 14.18
CA THR A 110 -5.83 1.39 13.21
C THR A 110 -6.39 1.65 11.82
N PHE A 111 -7.39 0.91 11.35
CA PHE A 111 -7.99 1.13 10.01
C PHE A 111 -8.63 2.52 9.91
N LEU A 112 -9.34 2.95 10.96
CA LEU A 112 -9.89 4.30 11.02
C LEU A 112 -8.83 5.41 11.01
N LYS A 113 -7.62 5.12 11.51
CA LYS A 113 -6.51 6.08 11.43
C LYS A 113 -5.85 6.11 10.06
N ILE A 114 -5.76 4.97 9.39
CA ILE A 114 -5.28 4.88 7.99
C ILE A 114 -6.18 5.73 7.09
N GLU A 115 -7.50 5.51 7.18
CA GLU A 115 -8.49 6.16 6.32
C GLU A 115 -8.97 7.52 6.86
N ARG A 116 -8.28 8.11 7.83
CA ARG A 116 -8.82 9.29 8.51
C ARG A 116 -8.95 10.46 7.53
N PRO A 117 -10.06 11.21 7.55
CA PRO A 117 -10.19 12.36 6.68
C PRO A 117 -9.15 13.43 7.00
N GLY A 118 -8.62 14.07 5.96
CA GLY A 118 -7.73 15.22 6.07
C GLY A 118 -8.24 16.33 6.99
N MET A 119 -7.31 17.12 7.53
CA MET A 119 -7.67 18.22 8.42
C MET A 119 -8.45 19.29 7.65
N LEU A 120 -9.76 19.40 7.96
CA LEU A 120 -10.49 20.64 7.72
C LEU A 120 -9.67 21.78 8.34
N GLN A 121 -9.49 22.87 7.60
CA GLN A 121 -8.63 24.04 7.93
C GLN A 121 -9.00 24.78 9.24
N GLN A 122 -9.10 24.09 10.37
CA GLN A 122 -9.25 24.67 11.69
C GLN A 122 -7.94 24.43 12.43
N ASN A 123 -7.07 25.44 12.36
CA ASN A 123 -5.77 25.60 13.05
C ASN A 123 -4.49 25.40 12.22
N THR A 124 -4.39 25.98 11.02
CA THR A 124 -3.07 26.34 10.48
C THR A 124 -2.56 27.64 11.12
N GLN A 125 -2.22 27.60 12.42
CA GLN A 125 -1.21 28.51 12.96
C GLN A 125 0.17 27.86 12.80
N SER A 126 0.63 27.71 11.55
CA SER A 126 2.02 27.32 11.25
C SER A 126 2.25 27.45 9.76
N GLY A 127 3.27 28.23 9.36
CA GLY A 127 3.63 28.50 7.97
C GLY A 127 4.29 27.32 7.23
N GLY A 128 3.82 26.08 7.45
CA GLY A 128 4.29 24.87 6.78
C GLY A 128 3.50 24.52 5.50
N PRO A 129 3.91 23.47 4.77
CA PRO A 129 3.18 22.99 3.59
C PRO A 129 1.74 22.60 3.90
N LYS A 130 0.83 22.76 2.94
CA LYS A 130 -0.59 22.39 3.05
C LYS A 130 -0.73 20.90 3.39
N GLY A 131 -1.65 20.57 4.29
CA GLY A 131 -1.92 19.17 4.68
C GLY A 131 -0.83 18.53 5.55
N CYS A 132 0.24 19.26 5.88
CA CYS A 132 1.31 18.76 6.72
C CYS A 132 1.19 19.21 8.19
N VAL A 133 1.70 18.36 9.09
CA VAL A 133 1.87 18.65 10.52
C VAL A 133 3.34 18.49 10.94
N THR A 134 3.78 19.30 11.90
CA THR A 134 5.13 19.21 12.48
C THR A 134 5.16 18.15 13.58
N ARG A 135 6.15 17.23 13.56
CA ARG A 135 6.29 16.16 14.56
C ARG A 135 7.71 16.09 15.14
N ALA A 136 7.81 15.71 16.41
CA ALA A 136 9.05 15.79 17.21
C ALA A 136 9.67 14.41 17.52
N ASP A 137 9.84 13.50 16.55
CA ASP A 137 10.73 12.33 16.72
C ASP A 137 11.06 11.64 15.39
N HIS A 138 12.35 11.35 15.12
CA HIS A 138 12.83 10.87 13.81
C HIS A 138 13.83 9.72 13.81
N SER A 139 13.97 8.95 14.89
CA SER A 139 14.79 7.73 14.80
C SER A 139 13.96 6.54 14.27
N LYS A 140 14.19 6.16 13.01
CA LYS A 140 13.67 4.98 12.27
C LYS A 140 12.41 5.20 11.40
N PHE A 141 12.58 5.95 10.32
CA PHE A 141 12.12 5.68 8.95
C PHE A 141 12.06 7.03 8.21
N ASN A 142 12.70 7.09 7.05
CA ASN A 142 12.58 8.21 6.12
C ASN A 142 11.49 7.82 5.13
N LEU A 143 10.55 8.71 4.89
CA LEU A 143 10.12 8.84 3.51
C LEU A 143 11.36 9.27 2.72
N ASP A 144 11.90 8.39 1.89
CA ASP A 144 12.84 8.82 0.84
C ASP A 144 12.10 9.57 -0.29
N ALA A 145 10.76 9.59 -0.23
CA ALA A 145 9.87 10.09 -1.27
C ALA A 145 9.93 11.61 -1.53
N ILE A 146 10.33 12.44 -0.56
CA ILE A 146 10.81 13.84 -0.68
C ILE A 146 11.06 14.38 0.72
N LYS A 147 12.16 15.12 0.88
CA LYS A 147 12.32 16.11 1.97
C LYS A 147 12.11 17.49 1.35
N PRO A 148 11.11 18.29 1.77
CA PRO A 148 10.93 19.62 1.22
C PRO A 148 12.23 20.43 1.33
N LEU A 149 12.69 21.02 0.22
CA LEU A 149 14.02 21.65 0.06
C LEU A 149 14.37 22.73 1.12
N LYS A 150 13.40 23.22 1.89
CA LYS A 150 13.55 24.29 2.89
C LYS A 150 12.85 24.05 4.23
N SER A 151 12.23 22.90 4.46
CA SER A 151 11.29 22.75 5.59
C SER A 151 11.72 21.63 6.55
N SER A 152 11.92 21.99 7.81
CA SER A 152 12.15 21.05 8.92
C SER A 152 10.90 20.21 9.18
N THR A 153 11.06 18.88 9.23
CA THR A 153 10.20 17.91 9.96
C THR A 153 8.68 18.04 9.75
N TYR A 154 8.20 17.78 8.53
CA TYR A 154 6.77 17.68 8.23
C TYR A 154 6.39 16.26 7.77
N SER A 155 5.18 15.84 8.13
CA SER A 155 4.49 14.64 7.63
C SER A 155 3.10 15.03 7.15
N PHE A 156 2.53 14.32 6.17
CA PHE A 156 1.12 14.49 5.85
C PHE A 156 0.25 14.10 7.06
N TYR A 157 -0.91 14.76 7.17
CA TYR A 157 -1.90 14.42 8.19
C TYR A 157 -2.85 13.32 7.72
N SER A 158 -2.99 13.11 6.42
CA SER A 158 -3.87 12.09 5.86
C SER A 158 -3.33 11.62 4.52
N ILE A 159 -3.83 10.48 4.02
CA ILE A 159 -3.50 9.95 2.69
C ILE A 159 -4.03 10.92 1.62
N GLY A 160 -5.17 11.54 1.86
CA GLY A 160 -5.78 12.58 1.04
C GLY A 160 -4.89 13.80 0.92
N ASP A 161 -4.31 14.28 2.03
CA ASP A 161 -3.34 15.38 2.03
C ASP A 161 -2.08 15.04 1.20
N PHE A 162 -1.64 13.78 1.24
CA PHE A 162 -0.53 13.27 0.45
C PHE A 162 -0.85 13.29 -1.05
N TYR A 163 -2.02 12.77 -1.46
CA TYR A 163 -2.45 12.81 -2.86
C TYR A 163 -2.74 14.22 -3.37
N ASP A 164 -3.27 15.11 -2.52
CA ASP A 164 -3.46 16.53 -2.84
C ASP A 164 -2.13 17.18 -3.25
N ALA A 165 -1.03 16.86 -2.58
CA ALA A 165 0.30 17.36 -2.94
C ALA A 165 0.80 16.81 -4.29
N ILE A 166 0.48 15.55 -4.62
CA ILE A 166 0.75 14.96 -5.95
C ILE A 166 -0.05 15.71 -7.02
N ILE A 167 -1.34 15.95 -6.78
CA ILE A 167 -2.23 16.70 -7.68
C ILE A 167 -1.72 18.12 -7.90
N GLU A 168 -1.31 18.82 -6.84
CA GLU A 168 -0.70 20.16 -6.93
C GLU A 168 0.61 20.14 -7.74
N GLY A 169 1.44 19.10 -7.56
CA GLY A 169 2.65 18.85 -8.34
C GLY A 169 2.38 18.66 -9.83
N ILE A 170 1.42 17.79 -10.18
CA ILE A 170 0.96 17.57 -11.56
C ILE A 170 0.49 18.88 -12.19
N LYS A 171 -0.38 19.63 -11.51
CA LYS A 171 -0.90 20.92 -11.98
C LYS A 171 0.23 21.91 -12.28
N PHE A 172 1.24 21.97 -11.40
CA PHE A 172 2.37 22.88 -11.55
C PHE A 172 3.32 22.50 -12.68
N LEU A 173 3.76 21.25 -12.72
CA LEU A 173 4.74 20.78 -13.70
C LEU A 173 4.14 20.78 -15.11
N GLU A 174 2.88 20.39 -15.25
CA GLU A 174 2.19 20.44 -16.54
C GLU A 174 1.99 21.88 -17.01
N ALA A 175 1.71 22.84 -16.12
CA ALA A 175 1.62 24.25 -16.51
C ALA A 175 2.96 24.77 -17.05
N GLN A 176 4.08 24.44 -16.39
CA GLN A 176 5.42 24.81 -16.87
C GLN A 176 5.78 24.15 -18.21
N ALA A 177 5.49 22.86 -18.38
CA ALA A 177 5.74 22.18 -19.65
C ALA A 177 4.96 22.84 -20.80
N ASN A 178 3.69 23.18 -20.55
CA ASN A 178 2.85 23.85 -21.55
C ASN A 178 3.35 25.25 -21.94
N GLU A 179 4.02 25.98 -21.04
CA GLU A 179 4.67 27.27 -21.38
C GLU A 179 5.76 27.10 -22.46
N CYS A 180 6.39 25.93 -22.52
CA CYS A 180 7.38 25.55 -23.53
C CYS A 180 6.77 24.82 -24.74
N GLY A 181 5.44 24.63 -24.78
CA GLY A 181 4.77 23.82 -25.81
C GLY A 181 4.96 22.31 -25.66
N GLU A 182 5.34 21.84 -24.47
CA GLU A 182 5.54 20.44 -24.11
C GLU A 182 4.45 19.96 -23.13
N THR A 183 4.46 18.67 -22.78
CA THR A 183 3.62 18.08 -21.74
C THR A 183 4.45 17.14 -20.88
N ILE A 184 4.08 16.96 -19.60
CA ILE A 184 4.72 15.94 -18.75
C ILE A 184 4.15 14.54 -19.01
N PHE A 185 3.03 14.42 -19.72
CA PHE A 185 2.36 13.16 -20.03
C PHE A 185 2.97 12.52 -21.28
N ILE A 186 4.22 12.06 -21.16
CA ILE A 186 5.05 11.53 -22.26
C ILE A 186 5.02 9.99 -22.38
N GLY A 187 4.25 9.32 -21.52
CA GLY A 187 4.16 7.87 -21.48
C GLY A 187 3.46 7.25 -22.69
N ASP A 188 3.83 6.01 -23.02
CA ASP A 188 3.17 5.27 -24.09
C ASP A 188 1.82 4.70 -23.59
N PRO A 189 0.68 5.06 -24.20
CA PRO A 189 -0.65 4.60 -23.77
C PRO A 189 -0.78 3.07 -23.69
N LYS A 190 0.06 2.30 -24.40
CA LYS A 190 0.03 0.83 -24.33
C LYS A 190 0.37 0.29 -22.94
N PHE A 191 0.92 1.09 -22.03
CA PHE A 191 1.23 0.69 -20.65
C PHE A 191 0.07 0.97 -19.68
N GLN A 192 -0.96 1.69 -20.10
CA GLN A 192 -2.14 1.92 -19.26
C GLN A 192 -2.86 0.60 -18.99
N VAL A 193 -3.24 0.39 -17.72
CA VAL A 193 -4.18 -0.64 -17.32
C VAL A 193 -5.58 -0.09 -17.56
N SER A 194 -6.42 -0.86 -18.25
CA SER A 194 -7.81 -0.51 -18.50
C SER A 194 -8.77 -1.49 -17.84
N ASN A 195 -10.06 -1.14 -17.81
CA ASN A 195 -11.15 -1.98 -17.29
C ASN A 195 -11.25 -3.35 -17.98
N LYS A 196 -10.62 -3.53 -19.15
CA LYS A 196 -10.52 -4.84 -19.81
C LYS A 196 -9.76 -5.87 -18.96
N TYR A 197 -8.79 -5.41 -18.18
CA TYR A 197 -7.88 -6.28 -17.44
C TYR A 197 -8.13 -6.24 -15.94
N TYR A 198 -8.91 -5.27 -15.47
CA TYR A 198 -9.24 -5.06 -14.07
C TYR A 198 -10.74 -5.26 -13.88
N TYR A 199 -11.12 -6.37 -13.27
CA TYR A 199 -12.51 -6.68 -12.95
C TYR A 199 -12.68 -6.63 -11.43
N SER A 200 -13.28 -5.55 -10.94
CA SER A 200 -13.51 -5.37 -9.50
C SER A 200 -14.90 -4.76 -9.27
N GLY A 201 -15.47 -5.05 -8.10
CA GLY A 201 -16.69 -4.41 -7.63
C GLY A 201 -16.48 -3.05 -6.96
N GLY A 202 -15.23 -2.55 -6.90
CA GLY A 202 -14.85 -1.32 -6.18
C GLY A 202 -14.64 -0.10 -7.08
N GLY A 203 -15.25 -0.05 -8.28
CA GLY A 203 -15.12 1.06 -9.21
C GLY A 203 -14.36 0.72 -10.50
N SER A 204 -14.13 1.74 -11.33
CA SER A 204 -13.53 1.61 -12.66
C SER A 204 -12.11 2.20 -12.71
N VAL A 205 -11.20 1.49 -13.37
CA VAL A 205 -9.86 2.00 -13.68
C VAL A 205 -9.97 3.18 -14.64
N VAL A 206 -9.21 4.23 -14.34
CA VAL A 206 -9.00 5.38 -15.23
C VAL A 206 -7.71 5.18 -16.01
N GLU A 207 -7.80 5.11 -17.34
CA GLU A 207 -6.64 5.22 -18.22
C GLU A 207 -6.19 6.68 -18.25
N VAL A 208 -4.93 6.92 -17.90
CA VAL A 208 -4.35 8.25 -17.76
C VAL A 208 -3.54 8.59 -19.00
N THR A 209 -3.94 9.65 -19.68
CA THR A 209 -3.28 10.15 -20.91
C THR A 209 -2.97 11.64 -20.86
N ASP A 210 -3.48 12.34 -19.85
CA ASP A 210 -3.36 13.78 -19.70
C ASP A 210 -3.59 14.22 -18.25
N LYS A 211 -3.45 15.52 -18.00
CA LYS A 211 -3.70 16.14 -16.69
C LYS A 211 -5.08 15.85 -16.14
N ALA A 212 -6.12 15.88 -16.98
CA ALA A 212 -7.50 15.75 -16.52
C ALA A 212 -7.80 14.32 -16.06
N SER A 213 -7.35 13.32 -16.82
CA SER A 213 -7.44 11.91 -16.46
C SER A 213 -6.56 11.57 -15.25
N ALA A 214 -5.38 12.17 -15.10
CA ALA A 214 -4.52 11.97 -13.93
C ALA A 214 -5.17 12.49 -12.65
N ILE A 215 -5.71 13.71 -12.69
CA ILE A 215 -6.40 14.30 -11.54
C ILE A 215 -7.63 13.46 -11.16
N ARG A 216 -8.46 13.05 -12.14
CA ARG A 216 -9.61 12.17 -11.87
C ARG A 216 -9.21 10.84 -11.23
N ALA A 217 -8.10 10.25 -11.67
CA ALA A 217 -7.61 8.99 -11.10
C ALA A 217 -7.23 9.14 -9.62
N LEU A 218 -6.53 10.23 -9.27
CA LEU A 218 -6.10 10.48 -7.89
C LEU A 218 -7.24 11.00 -7.00
N GLU A 219 -8.17 11.79 -7.53
CA GLU A 219 -9.37 12.22 -6.80
C GLU A 219 -10.24 11.02 -6.42
N LEU A 220 -10.36 10.00 -7.28
CA LEU A 220 -11.08 8.76 -6.96
C LEU A 220 -10.44 8.01 -5.78
N VAL A 221 -9.10 8.00 -5.67
CA VAL A 221 -8.40 7.40 -4.52
C VAL A 221 -8.77 8.11 -3.22
N ILE A 222 -8.73 9.45 -3.23
CA ILE A 222 -9.09 10.28 -2.07
C ILE A 222 -10.57 10.06 -1.67
N GLU A 223 -11.48 10.08 -2.65
CA GLU A 223 -12.92 9.92 -2.44
C GLU A 223 -13.26 8.57 -1.84
N GLN A 224 -12.66 7.48 -2.34
CA GLN A 224 -12.92 6.14 -1.82
C GLN A 224 -12.31 5.91 -0.43
N GLY A 225 -11.10 6.39 -0.16
CA GLY A 225 -10.46 6.24 1.15
C GLY A 225 -11.14 7.08 2.24
N GLU A 226 -11.02 8.40 2.11
CA GLU A 226 -11.37 9.35 3.17
C GLU A 226 -12.74 9.99 2.98
N GLY A 227 -13.24 10.02 1.74
CA GLY A 227 -14.48 10.69 1.38
C GLY A 227 -14.29 12.17 1.05
N LEU A 228 -15.37 12.80 0.58
CA LEU A 228 -15.42 14.23 0.32
C LEU A 228 -15.66 14.99 1.63
N SER A 229 -15.05 16.16 1.77
CA SER A 229 -15.02 16.91 3.04
C SER A 229 -16.42 17.10 3.65
N LYS A 230 -16.72 16.28 4.67
CA LYS A 230 -17.96 16.21 5.49
C LYS A 230 -19.16 15.46 4.89
N GLU A 231 -19.06 14.93 3.68
CA GLU A 231 -20.14 14.13 3.10
C GLU A 231 -19.90 12.65 3.43
N ILE A 232 -20.90 12.01 4.04
CA ILE A 232 -20.83 10.57 4.33
C ILE A 232 -21.08 9.76 3.05
N PHE A 233 -22.03 10.23 2.24
CA PHE A 233 -22.46 9.59 1.00
C PHE A 233 -22.00 10.44 -0.18
N ASP A 234 -21.43 9.79 -1.19
CA ASP A 234 -21.13 10.41 -2.48
C ASP A 234 -22.40 10.56 -3.34
N SER A 235 -22.21 11.02 -4.59
CA SER A 235 -23.31 11.23 -5.53
C SER A 235 -24.00 9.93 -6.01
N GLU A 236 -23.34 8.79 -5.85
CA GLU A 236 -23.87 7.46 -6.18
C GLU A 236 -24.52 6.77 -4.95
N GLY A 237 -24.39 7.39 -3.76
CA GLY A 237 -24.90 6.86 -2.50
C GLY A 237 -23.95 5.83 -1.86
N GLU A 238 -22.69 5.79 -2.29
CA GLU A 238 -21.63 5.01 -1.66
C GLU A 238 -20.94 5.82 -0.55
N ILE A 239 -20.27 5.13 0.36
CA ILE A 239 -19.55 5.75 1.49
C ILE A 239 -18.08 5.34 1.45
N SER A 240 -17.19 6.24 1.90
CA SER A 240 -15.74 6.03 1.93
C SER A 240 -15.30 4.95 2.93
N HIS A 241 -14.07 4.46 2.80
CA HIS A 241 -13.48 3.45 3.67
C HIS A 241 -13.58 3.87 5.15
N TYR A 242 -13.28 5.14 5.45
CA TYR A 242 -13.44 5.70 6.80
C TYR A 242 -14.82 5.42 7.38
N TYR A 243 -15.87 5.82 6.66
CA TYR A 243 -17.24 5.65 7.14
C TYR A 243 -17.64 4.17 7.15
N ARG A 244 -17.17 3.34 6.22
CA ARG A 244 -17.40 1.88 6.25
C ARG A 244 -16.83 1.26 7.52
N PHE A 245 -15.60 1.62 7.92
CA PHE A 245 -15.00 1.15 9.17
C PHE A 245 -15.66 1.75 10.41
N GLU A 246 -16.10 3.00 10.33
CA GLU A 246 -16.78 3.67 11.45
C GLU A 246 -18.14 3.01 11.74
N GLN A 247 -18.87 2.54 10.72
CA GLN A 247 -20.06 1.72 10.92
C GLN A 247 -19.75 0.44 11.71
N LEU A 248 -18.63 -0.23 11.41
CA LEU A 248 -18.22 -1.43 12.15
C LEU A 248 -17.91 -1.09 13.61
N LYS A 249 -17.25 0.05 13.86
CA LYS A 249 -16.94 0.51 15.23
C LYS A 249 -18.21 0.73 16.05
N PHE A 250 -19.27 1.27 15.42
CA PHE A 250 -20.55 1.49 16.08
C PHE A 250 -21.51 0.30 16.03
N GLY A 251 -21.23 -0.75 15.25
CA GLY A 251 -22.17 -1.83 14.96
C GLY A 251 -23.46 -1.32 14.34
N ARG A 252 -23.36 -0.31 13.46
CA ARG A 252 -24.53 0.42 12.96
C ARG A 252 -24.26 1.11 11.63
N TYR A 253 -25.20 0.97 10.69
CA TYR A 253 -25.12 1.64 9.39
C TYR A 253 -25.39 3.13 9.49
N TYR A 254 -24.70 3.89 8.63
CA TYR A 254 -25.09 5.25 8.27
C TYR A 254 -26.33 5.23 7.38
N GLN A 255 -27.10 6.31 7.43
CA GLN A 255 -28.18 6.59 6.49
C GLN A 255 -28.18 8.06 6.09
N LEU A 256 -28.82 8.37 4.97
CA LEU A 256 -28.86 9.73 4.43
C LEU A 256 -29.39 10.72 5.49
N GLY A 257 -28.63 11.79 5.72
CA GLY A 257 -28.94 12.81 6.72
C GLY A 257 -28.27 12.62 8.09
N ASP A 258 -27.54 11.52 8.29
CA ASP A 258 -26.70 11.35 9.47
C ASP A 258 -25.55 12.38 9.51
N GLU A 259 -25.05 12.66 10.72
CA GLU A 259 -23.82 13.42 10.94
C GLU A 259 -22.65 12.45 11.15
N PRO A 260 -21.41 12.81 10.74
CA PRO A 260 -20.21 12.03 11.06
C PRO A 260 -20.11 11.70 12.56
N GLY A 261 -19.75 10.45 12.86
CA GLY A 261 -19.70 9.89 14.22
C GLY A 261 -21.06 9.59 14.86
N LYS A 262 -22.17 9.73 14.14
CA LYS A 262 -23.53 9.54 14.67
C LYS A 262 -24.43 8.71 13.73
N PRO A 263 -24.07 7.47 13.38
CA PRO A 263 -24.91 6.62 12.53
C PRO A 263 -26.25 6.31 13.21
N THR A 264 -27.36 6.46 12.49
CA THR A 264 -28.71 6.19 13.03
C THR A 264 -29.45 5.05 12.31
N GLY A 265 -28.87 4.47 11.26
CA GLY A 265 -29.43 3.36 10.48
C GLY A 265 -29.57 2.04 11.24
N PRO A 266 -29.83 0.91 10.54
CA PRO A 266 -29.97 -0.41 11.18
C PRO A 266 -28.72 -0.84 11.96
N LYS A 267 -28.92 -1.58 13.05
CA LYS A 267 -27.82 -2.15 13.85
C LYS A 267 -27.40 -3.51 13.31
N PHE A 268 -26.14 -3.86 13.53
CA PHE A 268 -25.58 -5.18 13.30
C PHE A 268 -24.53 -5.50 14.37
N ASP A 269 -24.23 -6.79 14.55
CA ASP A 269 -23.30 -7.23 15.58
C ASP A 269 -21.88 -7.36 15.03
N VAL A 270 -20.91 -6.92 15.83
CA VAL A 270 -19.48 -7.14 15.60
C VAL A 270 -18.93 -7.87 16.81
N ASP A 271 -18.63 -9.16 16.64
CA ASP A 271 -18.15 -10.05 17.69
C ASP A 271 -16.64 -10.27 17.53
N TYR A 272 -15.85 -9.52 18.31
CA TYR A 272 -14.39 -9.60 18.28
C TYR A 272 -13.82 -10.92 18.82
N ASP A 273 -14.65 -11.79 19.42
CA ASP A 273 -14.23 -13.13 19.86
C ASP A 273 -14.34 -14.17 18.74
N LYS A 274 -15.01 -13.86 17.62
CA LYS A 274 -15.15 -14.76 16.45
C LYS A 274 -13.96 -14.64 15.49
N VAL A 275 -12.77 -14.79 16.03
CA VAL A 275 -11.51 -14.69 15.29
C VAL A 275 -10.51 -15.76 15.70
N TYR A 276 -9.63 -16.13 14.78
CA TYR A 276 -8.41 -16.86 15.11
C TYR A 276 -7.43 -15.86 15.76
N PRO A 277 -6.96 -16.08 17.00
CA PRO A 277 -6.05 -15.16 17.68
C PRO A 277 -4.65 -15.27 17.08
N ILE A 278 -4.39 -14.53 16.01
CA ILE A 278 -3.10 -14.56 15.29
C ILE A 278 -2.03 -13.89 16.14
N LYS A 279 -0.81 -14.46 16.16
CA LYS A 279 0.37 -13.75 16.68
C LYS A 279 0.58 -12.45 15.90
N SER A 280 0.47 -11.31 16.57
CA SER A 280 0.72 -10.00 15.97
C SER A 280 2.11 -9.90 15.35
N ASN A 281 2.18 -9.32 14.14
CA ASN A 281 3.39 -9.15 13.33
C ASN A 281 4.20 -10.44 13.18
N PRO A 282 3.57 -11.53 12.70
CA PRO A 282 4.20 -12.85 12.70
C PRO A 282 5.44 -12.85 11.82
N LYS A 283 6.51 -13.51 12.27
CA LYS A 283 7.77 -13.70 11.57
C LYS A 283 8.09 -15.17 11.40
N LEU A 284 8.89 -15.52 10.38
CA LEU A 284 9.41 -16.87 10.21
C LEU A 284 10.16 -17.35 11.47
N ALA A 285 10.90 -16.45 12.12
CA ALA A 285 11.63 -16.73 13.36
C ALA A 285 10.73 -17.07 14.56
N ASP A 286 9.43 -16.80 14.48
CA ASP A 286 8.47 -17.15 15.53
C ASP A 286 8.01 -18.61 15.46
N LEU A 287 8.30 -19.29 14.35
CA LEU A 287 7.82 -20.63 14.05
C LEU A 287 8.90 -21.67 14.37
N PRO A 288 8.56 -22.83 14.93
CA PRO A 288 9.55 -23.85 15.26
C PRO A 288 10.32 -24.35 14.03
N ASP A 289 11.62 -24.55 14.19
CA ASP A 289 12.48 -25.13 13.16
C ASP A 289 11.95 -26.50 12.70
N ASN A 290 12.10 -26.79 11.41
CA ASN A 290 11.65 -28.04 10.77
C ASN A 290 10.14 -28.35 10.96
N SER A 291 9.30 -27.35 11.25
CA SER A 291 7.86 -27.53 11.37
C SER A 291 7.12 -27.36 10.04
N ALA A 292 5.98 -28.04 9.90
CA ALA A 292 5.07 -27.84 8.78
C ALA A 292 4.56 -26.39 8.69
N LEU A 293 4.47 -25.69 9.82
CA LEU A 293 4.02 -24.30 9.90
C LEU A 293 5.07 -23.33 9.35
N LEU A 294 6.35 -23.54 9.68
CA LEU A 294 7.46 -22.79 9.09
C LEU A 294 7.49 -22.97 7.57
N LYS A 295 7.32 -24.23 7.10
CA LYS A 295 7.26 -24.52 5.66
C LYS A 295 6.09 -23.82 4.97
N ALA A 296 4.90 -23.86 5.57
CA ALA A 296 3.73 -23.16 5.04
C ALA A 296 3.94 -21.63 4.98
N ALA A 297 4.63 -21.05 5.96
CA ALA A 297 4.92 -19.61 5.97
C ALA A 297 5.94 -19.22 4.88
N GLN A 298 6.97 -20.03 4.67
CA GLN A 298 7.89 -19.88 3.55
C GLN A 298 7.18 -20.01 2.20
N ASP A 299 6.28 -20.97 2.07
CA ASP A 299 5.49 -21.17 0.85
C ASP A 299 4.54 -19.98 0.60
N PHE A 300 3.92 -19.43 1.65
CA PHE A 300 3.16 -18.18 1.55
C PHE A 300 4.04 -17.03 1.04
N ASN A 301 5.18 -16.76 1.67
CA ASN A 301 6.08 -15.66 1.30
C ASN A 301 6.59 -15.80 -0.14
N GLN A 302 6.96 -17.02 -0.56
CA GLN A 302 7.40 -17.27 -1.93
C GLN A 302 6.27 -17.01 -2.94
N ASN A 303 5.05 -17.42 -2.64
CA ASN A 303 3.90 -17.16 -3.51
C ASN A 303 3.47 -15.70 -3.50
N TYR A 304 3.60 -15.01 -2.37
CA TYR A 304 3.39 -13.56 -2.26
C TYR A 304 4.38 -12.80 -3.15
N ARG A 305 5.66 -13.15 -3.10
CA ARG A 305 6.68 -12.60 -4.00
C ARG A 305 6.34 -12.85 -5.49
N LYS A 306 5.92 -14.07 -5.85
CA LYS A 306 5.51 -14.40 -7.23
C LYS A 306 4.30 -13.58 -7.68
N PHE A 307 3.36 -13.31 -6.77
CA PHE A 307 2.22 -12.44 -7.03
C PHE A 307 2.68 -11.02 -7.32
N LEU A 308 3.56 -10.44 -6.49
CA LEU A 308 4.14 -9.11 -6.74
C LEU A 308 4.89 -9.03 -8.07
N VAL A 309 5.66 -10.06 -8.44
CA VAL A 309 6.32 -10.15 -9.77
C VAL A 309 5.29 -10.08 -10.90
N THR A 310 4.14 -10.73 -10.73
CA THR A 310 3.06 -10.75 -11.72
C THR A 310 2.40 -9.37 -11.83
N ILE A 311 2.10 -8.72 -10.71
CA ILE A 311 1.53 -7.36 -10.68
C ILE A 311 2.52 -6.34 -11.27
N ASN A 312 3.80 -6.43 -10.91
CA ASN A 312 4.85 -5.57 -11.46
C ASN A 312 4.94 -5.67 -12.99
N ALA A 313 4.90 -6.89 -13.53
CA ALA A 313 4.91 -7.12 -14.97
C ALA A 313 3.62 -6.60 -15.63
N ALA A 314 2.47 -6.78 -14.97
CA ALA A 314 1.20 -6.26 -15.46
C ALA A 314 1.21 -4.74 -15.62
N PHE A 315 1.66 -4.03 -14.59
CA PHE A 315 1.73 -2.57 -14.62
C PHE A 315 2.83 -2.05 -15.57
N SER A 316 3.76 -2.90 -15.98
CA SER A 316 4.85 -2.58 -16.92
C SER A 316 4.61 -3.13 -18.34
N GLY A 317 3.35 -3.27 -18.76
CA GLY A 317 2.98 -3.57 -20.16
C GLY A 317 2.57 -5.01 -20.47
N GLN A 318 2.35 -5.85 -19.45
CA GLN A 318 1.76 -7.19 -19.60
C GLN A 318 0.40 -7.27 -18.91
N GLN A 319 -0.50 -6.32 -19.18
CA GLN A 319 -1.75 -6.12 -18.43
C GLN A 319 -2.66 -7.35 -18.41
N ASN A 320 -2.57 -8.22 -19.42
CA ASN A 320 -3.31 -9.49 -19.44
C ASN A 320 -3.00 -10.40 -18.24
N LEU A 321 -1.87 -10.20 -17.56
CA LEU A 321 -1.53 -10.91 -16.34
C LEU A 321 -2.46 -10.56 -15.17
N LEU A 322 -3.14 -9.40 -15.16
CA LEU A 322 -4.09 -9.04 -14.09
C LEU A 322 -5.29 -9.98 -14.05
N LEU A 323 -5.77 -10.46 -15.20
CA LEU A 323 -6.84 -11.45 -15.27
C LEU A 323 -6.42 -12.77 -14.60
N GLY A 324 -5.16 -13.18 -14.78
CA GLY A 324 -4.58 -14.34 -14.12
C GLY A 324 -4.24 -14.09 -12.64
N ALA A 325 -3.98 -12.84 -12.26
CA ALA A 325 -3.66 -12.45 -10.90
C ALA A 325 -4.85 -12.69 -9.95
N VAL A 326 -6.09 -12.64 -10.43
CA VAL A 326 -7.29 -13.03 -9.65
C VAL A 326 -7.15 -14.45 -9.08
N CYS A 327 -6.70 -15.42 -9.89
CA CYS A 327 -6.40 -16.77 -9.41
C CYS A 327 -5.25 -16.79 -8.39
N GLY A 328 -4.28 -15.89 -8.54
CA GLY A 328 -3.21 -15.66 -7.57
C GLY A 328 -3.75 -15.19 -6.22
N MET A 329 -4.71 -14.27 -6.20
CA MET A 329 -5.35 -13.80 -4.95
C MET A 329 -6.07 -14.93 -4.22
N PHE A 330 -6.79 -15.80 -4.94
CA PHE A 330 -7.39 -17.00 -4.34
C PHE A 330 -6.34 -17.94 -3.73
N LYS A 331 -5.21 -18.15 -4.41
CA LYS A 331 -4.11 -18.94 -3.84
C LYS A 331 -3.53 -18.31 -2.58
N LEU A 332 -3.30 -16.99 -2.59
CA LEU A 332 -2.80 -16.27 -1.41
C LEU A 332 -3.77 -16.38 -0.23
N LYS A 333 -5.09 -16.30 -0.48
CA LYS A 333 -6.12 -16.57 0.52
C LYS A 333 -5.97 -17.97 1.12
N GLU A 334 -5.80 -19.01 0.31
CA GLU A 334 -5.66 -20.37 0.82
C GLU A 334 -4.39 -20.54 1.65
N TYR A 335 -3.25 -20.01 1.19
CA TYR A 335 -2.00 -20.05 1.98
C TYR A 335 -2.12 -19.26 3.30
N ALA A 336 -2.71 -18.07 3.28
CA ALA A 336 -2.95 -17.28 4.49
C ALA A 336 -3.88 -18.02 5.46
N SER A 337 -4.99 -18.59 4.96
CA SER A 337 -5.95 -19.36 5.75
C SER A 337 -5.32 -20.60 6.37
N GLN A 338 -4.42 -21.28 5.63
CA GLN A 338 -3.66 -22.42 6.15
C GLN A 338 -2.81 -22.03 7.36
N LEU A 339 -2.18 -20.85 7.35
CA LEU A 339 -1.41 -20.36 8.50
C LEU A 339 -2.34 -19.99 9.67
N ILE A 340 -3.34 -19.18 9.38
CA ILE A 340 -4.25 -18.59 10.37
C ILE A 340 -5.07 -19.64 11.12
N ARG A 341 -5.41 -20.76 10.49
CA ARG A 341 -6.21 -21.83 11.14
C ARG A 341 -5.40 -22.75 12.03
N ASN A 342 -4.07 -22.62 12.08
CA ASN A 342 -3.20 -23.53 12.82
C ASN A 342 -2.53 -22.79 14.01
N PRO A 343 -2.73 -23.29 15.26
CA PRO A 343 -2.03 -22.81 16.44
C PRO A 343 -0.51 -22.98 16.33
N ILE A 344 0.25 -22.06 16.93
CA ILE A 344 1.70 -22.16 17.04
C ILE A 344 2.02 -23.25 18.09
N PRO A 345 2.77 -24.32 17.77
CA PRO A 345 2.98 -25.43 18.71
C PRO A 345 3.60 -25.02 20.05
N THR A 346 4.48 -24.01 20.04
CA THR A 346 5.15 -23.48 21.24
C THR A 346 4.29 -22.47 22.02
N ASN A 347 3.21 -21.96 21.43
CA ASN A 347 2.23 -21.12 22.09
C ASN A 347 0.81 -21.37 21.52
N PRO A 348 0.13 -22.43 21.98
CA PRO A 348 -1.15 -22.86 21.39
C PRO A 348 -2.32 -21.88 21.54
N GLN A 349 -2.17 -20.83 22.35
CA GLN A 349 -3.16 -19.75 22.47
C GLN A 349 -3.10 -18.77 21.29
N LEU A 350 -2.01 -18.79 20.52
CA LEU A 350 -1.83 -17.96 19.34
C LEU A 350 -1.75 -18.83 18.09
N HIS A 351 -2.35 -18.34 17.01
CA HIS A 351 -2.28 -18.92 15.69
C HIS A 351 -1.16 -18.28 14.88
N ALA A 352 -0.62 -19.03 13.91
CA ALA A 352 0.30 -18.44 12.94
C ALA A 352 -0.44 -17.47 12.02
N GLY A 353 0.32 -16.71 11.23
CA GLY A 353 -0.24 -15.80 10.24
C GLY A 353 0.71 -15.58 9.08
N PRO A 354 0.23 -14.97 8.00
CA PRO A 354 1.06 -14.57 6.87
C PRO A 354 2.14 -13.57 7.33
N THR A 355 3.42 -13.87 7.08
CA THR A 355 4.54 -13.03 7.57
C THR A 355 4.94 -11.93 6.59
N PHE A 356 4.61 -12.11 5.30
CA PHE A 356 4.91 -11.20 4.18
C PHE A 356 6.41 -10.87 4.04
N GLU A 357 7.29 -11.65 4.66
CA GLU A 357 8.73 -11.45 4.56
C GLU A 357 9.20 -11.83 3.16
N ILE A 358 9.69 -10.85 2.41
CA ILE A 358 10.33 -11.06 1.11
C ILE A 358 11.81 -11.28 1.35
N GLU A 359 12.33 -12.47 1.00
CA GLU A 359 13.78 -12.69 1.00
C GLU A 359 14.43 -11.74 0.00
N GLU A 360 15.41 -10.96 0.47
CA GLU A 360 16.28 -10.17 -0.39
C GLU A 360 16.94 -11.12 -1.40
N GLY A 361 16.73 -10.84 -2.69
CA GLY A 361 17.42 -11.58 -3.73
C GLY A 361 18.91 -11.35 -3.51
N ARG A 362 19.66 -12.39 -3.11
CA ARG A 362 21.12 -12.39 -3.28
C ARG A 362 21.38 -12.18 -4.77
N VAL A 363 21.63 -10.94 -5.18
CA VAL A 363 22.32 -10.66 -6.43
C VAL A 363 23.68 -11.30 -6.22
N GLY A 364 23.88 -12.47 -6.84
CA GLY A 364 25.11 -13.21 -6.73
C GLY A 364 26.26 -12.32 -7.16
N SER A 365 27.02 -11.80 -6.20
CA SER A 365 28.38 -11.36 -6.46
C SER A 365 29.15 -12.62 -6.81
N THR A 366 29.20 -12.95 -8.09
CA THR A 366 30.21 -13.87 -8.61
C THR A 366 31.55 -13.21 -8.34
N SER A 367 32.15 -13.55 -7.20
CA SER A 367 33.55 -13.26 -6.92
C SER A 367 34.38 -13.99 -7.96
N ARG A 368 34.82 -13.28 -9.01
CA ARG A 368 35.96 -13.71 -9.81
C ARG A 368 37.19 -13.65 -8.91
N SER A 369 37.52 -14.76 -8.30
CA SER A 369 38.89 -15.04 -7.83
C SER A 369 39.15 -16.52 -8.00
N GLN A 370 39.61 -16.89 -9.19
CA GLN A 370 40.54 -18.00 -9.37
C GLN A 370 41.55 -17.57 -10.43
N THR A 371 42.59 -16.87 -9.96
CA THR A 371 43.84 -16.72 -10.69
C THR A 371 44.49 -18.11 -10.70
N VAL A 372 44.40 -18.80 -11.84
CA VAL A 372 45.16 -20.02 -12.09
C VAL A 372 46.61 -19.62 -12.33
N THR A 373 47.46 -19.87 -11.35
CA THR A 373 48.91 -19.89 -11.49
C THR A 373 49.31 -21.12 -12.31
N GLN A 374 49.41 -20.97 -13.62
CA GLN A 374 50.22 -21.87 -14.45
C GLN A 374 51.65 -21.32 -14.49
N GLY A 375 52.55 -22.00 -13.77
CA GLY A 375 53.98 -21.80 -13.88
C GLY A 375 54.48 -22.29 -15.23
N ASN A 376 54.94 -21.35 -16.06
CA ASN A 376 55.77 -21.69 -17.21
C ASN A 376 57.24 -21.66 -16.78
N HIS A 377 57.86 -22.82 -16.91
CA HIS A 377 59.29 -23.06 -16.82
C HIS A 377 60.03 -22.22 -17.87
N GLU A 378 60.80 -21.22 -17.45
CA GLU A 378 61.92 -20.72 -18.24
C GLU A 378 63.20 -21.42 -17.80
N ARG A 379 63.75 -22.24 -18.71
CA ARG A 379 65.14 -22.69 -18.68
C ARG A 379 66.03 -21.52 -19.06
N LYS A 380 66.92 -21.11 -18.14
CA LYS A 380 68.21 -20.51 -18.49
C LYS A 380 69.30 -21.13 -17.61
N GLU A 381 70.07 -22.02 -18.22
CA GLU A 381 71.40 -22.39 -17.74
C GLU A 381 72.36 -21.21 -18.03
N ALA A 382 73.11 -20.80 -17.01
CA ALA A 382 74.38 -20.08 -17.15
C ALA A 382 75.37 -20.86 -16.26
N VAL A 383 76.31 -21.56 -16.89
CA VAL A 383 77.74 -21.19 -16.92
C VAL A 383 78.40 -21.23 -15.54
N GLN A 384 79.27 -22.24 -15.42
CA GLN A 384 80.36 -22.49 -14.45
C GLN A 384 80.01 -23.06 -13.09
#